data_AF-A0A3T2A8G4-F1
#
_entry.id   AF-A0A3T2A8G4-F1
#
_cell.length_a   1.000
_cell.length_b   1.000
_cell.length_c   1.000
_cell.angle_alpha   90.00
_cell.angle_beta   90.00
_cell.angle_gamma   90.00
#
_symmetry.space_group_name_H-M   'P 1'
#
loop_
_entity.id
_entity.type
_entity.pdbx_description
1 polymer ?
#
loop_
_entity_poly.entity_id
_entity_poly.type
_entity_poly.pdbx_seq_one_letter_code
_entity_poly.pdbx_strand_id
1 'polypeptide(L)'
;MNYNLKEYKKILEEDIYLLGYQELRYAIFEGEKNNRQEYQVRIEKNEAKFEVYMTADRASVMGKYEFEDIFQAFNQFLNIMQLTVLSNRKRVKDGELPEYFCPLWEK
;
A
#
# COMPACT_ATOMS: atom_id res chain seq x y z
N MET A 1 -7.42 19.76 16.23
CA MET A 1 -6.04 19.25 16.11
C MET A 1 -5.82 18.92 14.64
N ASN A 2 -5.25 19.85 13.85
CA ASN A 2 -4.95 19.61 12.44
C ASN A 2 -3.65 18.82 12.36
N TYR A 3 -3.73 17.50 12.48
CA TYR A 3 -2.60 16.68 12.08
C TYR A 3 -2.39 16.85 10.58
N ASN A 4 -1.19 17.27 10.19
CA ASN A 4 -0.87 17.56 8.81
C ASN A 4 -0.73 16.23 8.08
N LEU A 5 -1.56 15.96 7.06
CA LEU A 5 -1.44 14.75 6.23
C LEU A 5 0.00 14.55 5.71
N LYS A 6 0.79 15.62 5.60
CA LYS A 6 2.22 15.56 5.29
C LYS A 6 3.07 14.87 6.37
N GLU A 7 2.78 15.11 7.65
CA GLU A 7 3.47 14.45 8.77
C GLU A 7 3.13 12.97 8.80
N TYR A 8 1.84 12.63 8.65
CA TYR A 8 1.41 11.24 8.53
C TYR A 8 2.04 10.54 7.33
N LYS A 9 2.07 11.21 6.17
CA LYS A 9 2.77 10.67 4.99
C LYS A 9 4.22 10.35 5.31
N LYS A 10 4.94 11.29 5.95
CA LYS A 10 6.35 11.09 6.32
C LYS A 10 6.55 9.92 7.29
N ILE A 11 5.71 9.79 8.32
CA ILE A 11 5.77 8.69 9.29
C ILE A 11 5.60 7.35 8.57
N LEU A 12 4.59 7.24 7.71
CA LEU A 12 4.34 5.99 6.99
C LEU A 12 5.45 5.68 5.98
N GLU A 13 6.03 6.69 5.33
CA GLU A 13 7.20 6.52 4.45
C GLU A 13 8.44 6.04 5.22
N GLU A 14 8.65 6.52 6.45
CA GLU A 14 9.71 6.04 7.34
C GLU A 14 9.50 4.56 7.72
N ASP A 15 8.27 4.15 8.07
CA ASP A 15 7.95 2.75 8.36
C ASP A 15 8.17 1.84 7.15
N ILE A 16 7.72 2.26 5.96
CA ILE A 16 7.97 1.56 4.69
C ILE A 16 9.47 1.39 4.44
N TYR A 17 10.25 2.45 4.71
CA TYR A 17 11.70 2.42 4.55
C TYR A 17 12.36 1.42 5.52
N LEU A 18 11.99 1.47 6.79
CA LEU A 18 12.52 0.57 7.83
C LEU A 18 12.17 -0.90 7.56
N LEU A 19 10.99 -1.18 7.00
CA LEU A 19 10.57 -2.51 6.60
C LEU A 19 11.18 -3.00 5.28
N GLY A 20 11.84 -2.12 4.52
CA GLY A 20 12.45 -2.46 3.24
C GLY A 20 11.44 -2.63 2.10
N TYR A 21 10.29 -1.95 2.18
CA TYR A 21 9.16 -2.06 1.24
C TYR A 21 9.10 -0.94 0.20
N GLN A 22 10.15 -0.13 0.05
CA GLN A 22 10.20 1.04 -0.83
C GLN A 22 9.99 0.70 -2.33
N GLU A 23 10.33 -0.52 -2.72
CA GLU A 23 10.20 -1.02 -4.10
C GLU A 23 8.79 -1.51 -4.45
N LEU A 24 7.88 -1.57 -3.46
CA LEU A 24 6.47 -1.86 -3.74
C LEU A 24 5.80 -0.66 -4.41
N ARG A 25 4.79 -0.93 -5.23
CA ARG A 25 3.91 0.13 -5.74
C ARG A 25 2.99 0.59 -4.62
N TYR A 26 3.12 1.84 -4.20
CA TYR A 26 2.20 2.43 -3.23
C TYR A 26 1.89 3.90 -3.50
N ALA A 27 0.84 4.43 -2.86
CA ALA A 27 0.49 5.85 -2.85
C ALA A 27 -0.12 6.25 -1.50
N ILE A 28 0.23 7.44 -1.02
CA ILE A 28 -0.17 7.96 0.30
C ILE A 28 -0.69 9.39 0.12
N PHE A 29 -2.01 9.56 0.29
CA PHE A 29 -2.71 10.84 0.18
C PHE A 29 -2.46 11.59 -1.13
N GLU A 30 -2.34 10.87 -2.24
CA GLU A 30 -2.15 11.45 -3.57
C GLU A 30 -3.47 11.87 -4.22
N GLY A 31 -4.60 11.44 -3.64
CA GLY A 31 -5.94 11.58 -4.21
C GLY A 31 -6.29 10.35 -5.05
N GLU A 32 -7.53 9.87 -4.90
CA GLU A 32 -8.02 8.58 -5.42
C GLU A 32 -7.73 8.35 -6.91
N LYS A 33 -7.74 9.42 -7.71
CA LYS A 33 -7.57 9.38 -9.17
C LYS A 33 -6.14 9.59 -9.66
N ASN A 34 -5.24 10.07 -8.80
CA ASN A 34 -3.89 10.46 -9.21
C ASN A 34 -2.91 9.30 -9.06
N ASN A 35 -1.95 9.22 -9.99
CA ASN A 35 -0.82 8.28 -9.93
C ASN A 35 -1.23 6.81 -9.72
N ARG A 36 -2.39 6.40 -10.28
CA ARG A 36 -2.91 5.03 -10.16
C ARG A 36 -2.10 4.09 -11.04
N GLN A 37 -1.63 3.01 -10.45
CA GLN A 37 -0.96 1.91 -11.14
C GLN A 37 -1.70 0.61 -10.81
N GLU A 38 -1.48 -0.45 -11.58
CA GLU A 38 -1.95 -1.80 -11.22
C GLU A 38 -1.14 -2.34 -10.04
N TYR A 39 -1.77 -3.15 -9.18
CA TYR A 39 -1.13 -3.81 -8.04
C TYR A 39 -0.46 -2.82 -7.06
N GLN A 40 -1.09 -1.66 -6.85
CA GLN A 40 -0.64 -0.57 -5.99
C GLN A 40 -1.43 -0.56 -4.68
N VAL A 41 -0.73 -0.52 -3.55
CA VAL A 41 -1.36 -0.34 -2.22
C VAL A 41 -1.57 1.16 -1.98
N ARG A 42 -2.76 1.57 -1.58
CA ARG A 42 -3.13 2.98 -1.44
C ARG A 42 -3.75 3.26 -0.09
N ILE A 43 -3.42 4.43 0.45
CA ILE A 43 -4.12 5.05 1.57
C ILE A 43 -4.53 6.47 1.20
N GLU A 44 -5.82 6.78 1.36
CA GLU A 44 -6.41 8.07 1.00
C GLU A 44 -7.19 8.65 2.18
N LYS A 45 -7.22 9.98 2.30
CA LYS A 45 -8.11 10.68 3.23
C LYS A 45 -9.36 11.09 2.48
N ASN A 46 -10.52 10.56 2.88
CA ASN A 46 -11.82 10.96 2.37
C ASN A 46 -12.66 11.56 3.50
N GLU A 47 -12.91 12.86 3.46
CA GLU A 47 -13.72 13.60 4.44
C GLU A 47 -13.39 13.23 5.90
N ALA A 48 -14.21 12.36 6.53
CA ALA A 48 -14.07 11.91 7.91
C ALA A 48 -13.19 10.65 8.07
N LYS A 49 -12.99 9.85 7.03
CA LYS A 49 -12.31 8.55 7.11
C LYS A 49 -10.97 8.48 6.37
N PHE A 50 -10.21 7.44 6.66
CA PHE A 50 -9.04 6.97 5.93
C PHE A 50 -9.41 5.69 5.21
N GLU A 51 -9.17 5.65 3.90
CA GLU A 51 -9.47 4.50 3.07
C GLU A 51 -8.16 3.81 2.69
N VAL A 52 -8.09 2.49 2.88
CA VAL A 52 -6.95 1.67 2.46
C VAL A 52 -7.45 0.64 1.47
N TYR A 53 -6.79 0.52 0.32
CA TYR A 53 -7.17 -0.42 -0.72
C TYR A 53 -6.00 -0.80 -1.61
N MET A 54 -6.16 -1.86 -2.40
CA MET A 54 -5.26 -2.17 -3.51
C MET A 54 -5.92 -1.85 -4.84
N THR A 55 -5.09 -1.62 -5.84
CA THR A 55 -5.54 -1.73 -7.22
C THR A 55 -5.23 -3.11 -7.78
N ALA A 56 -6.08 -3.62 -8.66
CA ALA A 56 -5.86 -4.85 -9.43
C ALA A 56 -5.66 -4.51 -10.92
N ASP A 57 -5.92 -5.46 -11.83
CA ASP A 57 -5.90 -5.23 -13.27
C ASP A 57 -6.72 -4.01 -13.69
N ARG A 58 -6.21 -3.26 -14.67
CA ARG A 58 -6.76 -1.99 -15.15
C ARG A 58 -6.94 -0.94 -14.04
N ALA A 59 -6.13 -1.06 -12.98
CA ALA A 59 -6.22 -0.29 -11.75
C ALA A 59 -7.62 -0.33 -11.12
N SER A 60 -8.37 -1.43 -11.20
CA SER A 60 -9.65 -1.56 -10.48
C SER A 60 -9.42 -1.59 -8.96
N VAL A 61 -10.36 -1.08 -8.14
CA VAL A 61 -10.22 -1.12 -6.67
C VAL A 61 -10.52 -2.53 -6.15
N MET A 62 -9.63 -3.05 -5.31
CA MET A 62 -9.75 -4.36 -4.66
C MET A 62 -9.53 -4.20 -3.15
N GLY A 63 -10.44 -4.79 -2.35
CA GLY A 63 -10.33 -4.82 -0.89
C GLY A 63 -10.24 -3.42 -0.27
N LYS A 64 -11.36 -2.70 -0.25
CA LYS A 64 -11.46 -1.36 0.36
C LYS A 64 -11.80 -1.47 1.86
N TYR A 65 -10.95 -0.87 2.69
CA TYR A 65 -11.10 -0.80 4.13
C TYR A 65 -11.20 0.67 4.56
N GLU A 66 -12.06 0.96 5.53
CA GLU A 66 -12.28 2.33 6.01
C GLU A 66 -12.04 2.43 7.52
N PHE A 67 -11.34 3.48 7.94
CA PHE A 67 -10.96 3.71 9.34
C PHE A 67 -11.20 5.16 9.73
N GLU A 68 -11.59 5.40 10.98
CA GLU A 68 -11.63 6.75 11.55
C GLU A 68 -10.25 7.14 12.12
N ASP A 69 -9.52 6.17 12.65
CA ASP A 69 -8.18 6.34 13.19
C ASP A 69 -7.09 6.08 12.13
N ILE A 70 -6.12 6.98 12.06
CA ILE A 70 -5.03 6.90 11.07
C ILE A 70 -4.09 5.74 11.34
N PHE A 71 -3.81 5.41 12.61
CA PHE A 71 -2.85 4.36 12.95
C PHE A 71 -3.44 2.98 12.65
N GLN A 72 -4.76 2.81 12.78
CA GLN A 72 -5.45 1.63 12.26
C GLN A 72 -5.32 1.51 10.73
N ALA A 73 -5.45 2.61 10.00
CA ALA A 73 -5.24 2.63 8.55
C ALA A 73 -3.79 2.30 8.17
N PHE A 74 -2.79 2.82 8.91
CA PHE A 74 -1.38 2.47 8.72
C PHE A 74 -1.12 0.99 8.93
N ASN A 75 -1.65 0.43 10.02
CA ASN A 75 -1.52 -1.01 10.31
C ASN A 75 -2.08 -1.85 9.15
N GLN A 76 -3.26 -1.48 8.64
CA GLN A 76 -3.84 -2.21 7.51
C GLN A 76 -3.02 -2.05 6.22
N PHE A 77 -2.52 -0.84 5.95
CA PHE A 77 -1.69 -0.56 4.78
C PHE A 77 -0.39 -1.38 4.79
N LEU A 78 0.33 -1.38 5.92
CA LEU A 78 1.57 -2.14 6.09
C LEU A 78 1.33 -3.66 6.10
N ASN A 79 0.21 -4.12 6.68
CA ASN A 79 -0.20 -5.52 6.61
C ASN A 79 -0.43 -5.97 5.17
N ILE A 80 -1.12 -5.16 4.35
CA ILE A 80 -1.28 -5.46 2.93
C ILE A 80 0.09 -5.53 2.23
N MET A 81 0.99 -4.58 2.47
CA MET A 81 2.35 -4.62 1.90
C MET A 81 3.09 -5.92 2.27
N GLN A 82 3.05 -6.30 3.55
CA GLN A 82 3.68 -7.52 4.03
C GLN A 82 3.11 -8.76 3.34
N LEU A 83 1.78 -8.87 3.25
CA LEU A 83 1.10 -9.98 2.59
C LEU A 83 1.46 -10.05 1.09
N THR A 84 1.56 -8.90 0.43
CA THR A 84 1.99 -8.83 -0.98
C THR A 84 3.41 -9.38 -1.16
N VAL A 85 4.34 -9.03 -0.26
CA VAL A 85 5.72 -9.57 -0.27
C VAL A 85 5.73 -11.07 -0.02
N LEU A 86 5.05 -11.54 1.03
CA LEU A 86 5.05 -12.96 1.36
C LEU A 86 4.40 -13.81 0.25
N SER A 87 3.30 -13.33 -0.32
CA SER A 87 2.59 -13.98 -1.43
C SER A 87 3.48 -14.09 -2.65
N ASN A 88 4.07 -12.99 -3.11
CA ASN A 88 4.87 -13.00 -4.33
C ASN A 88 6.20 -13.74 -4.18
N ARG A 89 6.85 -13.70 -3.01
CA ARG A 89 8.00 -14.57 -2.73
C ARG A 89 7.65 -16.05 -2.84
N LYS A 90 6.48 -16.43 -2.32
CA LYS A 90 5.99 -17.80 -2.46
C LYS A 90 5.74 -18.17 -3.93
N ARG A 91 5.07 -17.30 -4.69
CA ARG A 91 4.84 -17.50 -6.14
C ARG A 91 6.15 -17.74 -6.89
N VAL A 92 7.14 -16.86 -6.71
CA VAL A 92 8.46 -17.00 -7.34
C VAL A 92 9.14 -18.31 -6.94
N LYS A 93 9.09 -18.69 -5.66
CA LYS A 93 9.63 -19.97 -5.18
C LYS A 93 8.94 -21.18 -5.81
N ASP A 94 7.63 -21.09 -6.04
CA ASP A 94 6.82 -22.14 -6.66
C ASP A 94 6.94 -22.14 -8.21
N GLY A 95 7.75 -21.24 -8.78
CA GLY A 95 7.96 -21.12 -10.23
C GLY A 95 6.86 -20.35 -10.97
N GLU A 96 5.98 -19.68 -10.23
CA GLU A 96 4.91 -18.85 -10.78
C GLU A 96 5.38 -17.43 -11.07
N LEU A 97 4.82 -16.82 -12.12
CA LEU A 97 5.10 -15.44 -12.46
C LEU A 97 4.35 -14.49 -11.49
N PRO A 98 5.04 -13.50 -10.88
CA PRO A 98 4.39 -12.45 -10.09
C PRO A 98 3.62 -11.49 -10.99
N GLU A 99 2.67 -10.74 -10.43
CA GLU A 99 1.83 -9.83 -11.22
C GLU A 99 2.61 -8.66 -11.83
N TYR A 100 3.71 -8.27 -11.20
CA TYR A 100 4.68 -7.32 -11.74
C TYR A 100 6.09 -7.62 -11.22
N PHE A 101 7.11 -7.13 -11.93
CA PHE A 101 8.48 -7.23 -11.45
C PHE A 101 8.73 -6.35 -10.22
N CYS A 102 9.23 -6.93 -9.13
CA CYS A 102 9.73 -6.21 -7.97
C CYS A 102 10.95 -6.96 -7.40
N PRO A 103 12.05 -6.28 -7.08
CA PRO A 103 13.23 -6.91 -6.47
C PRO A 103 12.96 -7.61 -5.12
N LEU A 104 11.84 -7.32 -4.46
CA LEU A 104 11.49 -7.90 -3.16
C LEU A 104 11.02 -9.35 -3.23
N TRP A 105 10.61 -9.83 -4.41
CA TRP A 105 10.11 -11.18 -4.60
C TRP A 105 11.21 -12.26 -4.54
N GLU A 106 12.45 -11.87 -4.85
CA GLU A 106 13.60 -12.78 -4.90
C GLU A 106 14.48 -12.72 -3.65
N LYS A 107 14.10 -11.89 -2.67
CA LYS A 107 14.80 -11.70 -1.39
C LYS A 107 14.42 -12.74 -0.34
#